data_AF-A0A9D8AV24-F1
#
_entry.id   AF-A0A9D8AV24-F1
#
_cell.length_a   1.000
_cell.length_b   1.000
_cell.length_c   1.000
_cell.angle_alpha   90.00
_cell.angle_beta   90.00
_cell.angle_gamma   90.00
#
_symmetry.space_group_name_H-M   'P 1'
#
loop_
_entity.id
_entity.type
_entity.pdbx_description
1 polymer ?
#
loop_
_entity_poly.entity_id
_entity_poly.type
_entity_poly.pdbx_seq_one_letter_code
_entity_poly.pdbx_strand_id
1 'polypeptide(L)'
;MSHQLEIIQSLIAACDKIMDEVSEEELARSGLFFAWMKQVSSALLVANMEVERQVWDEARAIKVSLHERKALEAYITGMRAILLGMLSALEEASVDEP
;
A
#
# COMPACT_ATOMS: atom_id res chain seq x y z
N MET A 1 12.36 15.77 -6.65
CA MET A 1 11.41 14.66 -6.38
C MET A 1 10.65 15.05 -5.11
N SER A 2 9.32 15.02 -5.12
CA SER A 2 8.56 15.42 -3.94
C SER A 2 8.70 14.36 -2.84
N HIS A 3 8.69 14.79 -1.57
CA HIS A 3 8.79 13.89 -0.42
C HIS A 3 7.66 12.83 -0.40
N GLN A 4 6.46 13.20 -0.86
CA GLN A 4 5.32 12.30 -0.99
C GLN A 4 5.61 11.18 -1.98
N LEU A 5 6.21 11.51 -3.12
CA LEU A 5 6.55 10.54 -4.17
C LEU A 5 7.61 9.53 -3.67
N GLU A 6 8.63 10.01 -2.95
CA GLU A 6 9.64 9.16 -2.29
C GLU A 6 9.01 8.16 -1.31
N ILE A 7 8.06 8.62 -0.49
CA ILE A 7 7.36 7.77 0.48
C ILE A 7 6.55 6.69 -0.25
N ILE A 8 5.73 7.07 -1.24
CA ILE A 8 4.89 6.12 -1.96
C ILE A 8 5.73 5.06 -2.68
N GLN A 9 6.81 5.47 -3.38
CA GLN A 9 7.73 4.54 -4.03
C GLN A 9 8.36 3.55 -3.03
N SER A 10 8.76 4.04 -1.85
CA SER A 10 9.33 3.20 -0.79
C SER A 10 8.31 2.17 -0.26
N LEU A 11 7.05 2.58 -0.10
CA LEU A 11 5.97 1.69 0.36
C LEU A 11 5.64 0.61 -0.69
N ILE A 12 5.63 0.96 -1.98
CA ILE A 12 5.44 0.02 -3.08
C ILE A 12 6.60 -0.99 -3.12
N ALA A 13 7.84 -0.50 -3.05
CA ALA A 13 9.02 -1.38 -3.05
C ALA A 13 9.01 -2.34 -1.85
N ALA A 14 8.56 -1.89 -0.68
CA ALA A 14 8.38 -2.76 0.48
C ALA A 14 7.28 -3.81 0.25
N CYS A 15 6.17 -3.46 -0.40
CA CYS A 15 5.12 -4.40 -0.78
C CYS A 15 5.64 -5.47 -1.73
N ASP A 16 6.37 -5.06 -2.77
CA ASP A 16 6.93 -5.95 -3.78
C ASP A 16 7.90 -6.94 -3.13
N LYS A 17 8.79 -6.45 -2.27
CA LYS A 17 9.71 -7.30 -1.51
C LYS A 17 8.98 -8.32 -0.63
N ILE A 18 7.90 -7.91 0.04
CA ILE A 18 7.09 -8.83 0.84
C ILE A 18 6.49 -9.93 -0.05
N MET A 19 5.94 -9.58 -1.22
CA MET A 19 5.34 -10.56 -2.12
C MET A 19 6.37 -11.50 -2.77
N ASP A 20 7.56 -11.01 -3.07
CA ASP A 20 8.61 -11.79 -3.74
C ASP A 20 9.37 -12.72 -2.79
N GLU A 21 9.64 -12.27 -1.55
CA GLU A 21 10.52 -12.97 -0.62
C GLU A 21 9.78 -13.78 0.46
N VAL A 22 8.52 -13.45 0.76
CA VAL A 22 7.78 -14.09 1.85
C VAL A 22 6.80 -15.11 1.26
N SER A 23 6.97 -16.38 1.65
CA SER A 23 5.99 -17.40 1.27
C SER A 23 4.62 -17.07 1.87
N GLU A 24 3.57 -17.52 1.22
CA GLU A 24 2.22 -17.19 1.67
C GLU A 24 1.86 -17.79 3.02
N GLU A 25 2.39 -18.97 3.35
CA GLU A 25 2.23 -19.55 4.69
C GLU A 25 2.86 -18.66 5.75
N GLU A 26 4.03 -18.08 5.46
CA GLU A 26 4.70 -17.15 6.36
C GLU A 26 3.95 -15.82 6.44
N LEU A 27 3.41 -15.35 5.32
CA LEU A 27 2.61 -14.12 5.26
C LEU A 27 1.34 -14.24 6.12
N ALA A 28 0.67 -15.41 6.07
CA ALA A 28 -0.51 -15.71 6.87
C ALA A 28 -0.22 -15.87 8.38
N ARG A 29 0.98 -16.35 8.74
CA ARG A 29 1.35 -16.63 10.15
C ARG A 29 2.05 -15.46 10.85
N SER A 30 2.86 -14.69 10.13
CA SER A 30 3.68 -13.61 10.70
C SER A 30 2.89 -12.33 10.95
N GLY A 31 1.79 -12.12 10.23
CA GLY A 31 1.06 -10.86 10.24
C GLY A 31 1.84 -9.68 9.64
N LEU A 32 2.97 -9.95 8.95
CA LEU A 32 3.86 -8.93 8.40
C LEU A 32 3.12 -8.00 7.44
N PHE A 33 2.29 -8.55 6.55
CA PHE A 33 1.49 -7.76 5.62
C PHE A 33 0.51 -6.83 6.34
N PHE A 34 -0.11 -7.28 7.44
CA PHE A 34 -0.98 -6.42 8.26
C PHE A 34 -0.22 -5.30 8.97
N ALA A 35 1.02 -5.58 9.43
CA ALA A 35 1.89 -4.57 10.01
C ALA A 35 2.29 -3.53 8.95
N TRP A 36 2.68 -3.97 7.75
CA TRP A 36 2.97 -3.10 6.62
C TRP A 36 1.76 -2.23 6.25
N MET A 37 0.55 -2.79 6.17
CA MET A 37 -0.67 -2.00 5.90
C MET A 37 -0.92 -0.89 6.92
N LYS A 38 -0.59 -1.12 8.21
CA LYS A 38 -0.66 -0.09 9.24
C LYS A 38 0.42 0.97 9.03
N GLN A 39 1.63 0.57 8.64
CA GLN A 39 2.72 1.50 8.35
C GLN A 39 2.39 2.41 7.16
N VAL A 40 1.69 1.91 6.13
CA VAL A 40 1.22 2.75 5.01
C VAL A 40 0.35 3.90 5.52
N SER A 41 -0.67 3.64 6.34
CA SER A 41 -1.53 4.70 6.89
C SER A 41 -0.73 5.73 7.70
N SER A 42 0.24 5.28 8.52
CA SER A 42 1.14 6.18 9.26
C SER A 42 2.05 7.01 8.35
N ALA A 43 2.58 6.41 7.29
CA ALA A 43 3.46 7.09 6.34
C ALA A 43 2.71 8.17 5.54
N LEU A 44 1.49 7.87 5.11
CA LEU A 44 0.61 8.84 4.44
C LEU A 44 0.28 10.03 5.37
N LEU A 45 0.06 9.77 6.66
CA LEU A 45 -0.14 10.85 7.65
C LEU A 45 1.09 11.75 7.77
N VAL A 46 2.29 11.17 7.89
CA VAL A 46 3.55 11.93 7.97
C VAL A 46 3.82 12.74 6.70
N ALA A 47 3.39 12.23 5.55
CA ALA A 47 3.50 12.89 4.26
C ALA A 47 2.43 13.98 4.00
N ASN A 48 1.58 14.28 4.98
CA ASN A 48 0.42 15.18 4.86
C ASN A 48 -0.55 14.78 3.72
N MET A 49 -0.73 13.48 3.49
CA MET A 49 -1.61 12.91 2.46
C MET A 49 -2.92 12.41 3.09
N GLU A 50 -3.69 13.32 3.69
CA GLU A 50 -4.88 12.96 4.49
C GLU A 50 -5.99 12.31 3.66
N VAL A 51 -6.20 12.78 2.42
CA VAL A 51 -7.23 12.25 1.51
C VAL A 51 -6.87 10.84 1.09
N GLU A 52 -5.62 10.62 0.67
CA GLU A 52 -5.10 9.32 0.27
C GLU A 52 -5.11 8.33 1.44
N ARG A 53 -4.75 8.82 2.64
CA ARG A 53 -4.86 8.02 3.87
C ARG A 53 -6.29 7.59 4.13
N GLN A 54 -7.28 8.46 3.95
CA GLN A 54 -8.68 8.10 4.13
C GLN A 54 -9.10 6.99 3.15
N VAL A 55 -8.76 7.14 1.86
CA VAL A 55 -9.04 6.11 0.85
C VAL A 55 -8.38 4.78 1.22
N TRP A 56 -7.13 4.83 1.69
CA TRP A 56 -6.41 3.64 2.16
C TRP A 56 -7.09 2.96 3.36
N ASP A 57 -7.49 3.74 4.36
CA ASP A 57 -8.14 3.22 5.57
C ASP A 57 -9.53 2.65 5.29
N GLU A 58 -10.29 3.26 4.37
CA GLU A 58 -11.57 2.73 3.89
C GLU A 58 -11.41 1.40 3.16
N ALA A 59 -10.43 1.29 2.25
CA ALA A 59 -10.13 0.04 1.56
C ALA A 59 -9.70 -1.07 2.53
N ARG A 60 -8.88 -0.72 3.53
CA ARG A 60 -8.41 -1.64 4.57
C ARG A 60 -9.54 -2.15 5.49
N ALA A 61 -10.63 -1.39 5.62
CA ALA A 61 -11.77 -1.79 6.44
C ALA A 61 -12.60 -2.94 5.81
N ILE A 62 -12.38 -3.24 4.53
CA ILE A 62 -13.05 -4.33 3.82
C ILE A 62 -12.62 -5.67 4.43
N LYS A 63 -13.58 -6.40 4.99
CA LYS A 63 -13.35 -7.75 5.53
C LYS A 63 -13.25 -8.76 4.39
N VAL A 64 -12.05 -9.26 4.14
CA VAL A 64 -11.81 -10.35 3.18
C VAL A 64 -11.72 -11.68 3.91
N SER A 65 -12.32 -12.73 3.34
CA SER A 65 -12.17 -14.10 3.85
C SER A 65 -10.73 -14.57 3.61
N LEU A 66 -9.90 -14.55 4.66
CA LEU A 66 -8.48 -14.91 4.58
C LEU A 66 -8.24 -16.43 4.53
N HIS A 67 -9.30 -17.24 4.63
CA HIS A 67 -9.22 -18.69 4.52
C HIS A 67 -9.03 -19.18 3.08
N GLU A 68 -9.26 -18.29 2.12
CA GLU A 68 -9.07 -18.56 0.70
C GLU A 68 -7.84 -17.80 0.20
N ARG A 69 -6.78 -18.54 -0.13
CA ARG A 69 -5.52 -18.00 -0.69
C ARG A 69 -5.74 -16.98 -1.81
N LYS A 70 -6.62 -17.30 -2.76
CA LYS A 70 -6.97 -16.40 -3.87
C LYS A 70 -7.58 -15.07 -3.40
N ALA A 71 -8.34 -15.09 -2.32
CA ALA A 71 -8.93 -13.87 -1.76
C ALA A 71 -7.86 -13.00 -1.08
N LEU A 72 -6.89 -13.62 -0.38
CA LEU A 72 -5.73 -12.92 0.16
C LEU A 72 -4.88 -12.29 -0.95
N GLU A 73 -4.55 -13.04 -2.00
CA GLU A 73 -3.78 -12.55 -3.16
C GLU A 73 -4.49 -11.38 -3.85
N ALA A 74 -5.81 -11.51 -4.09
CA ALA A 74 -6.61 -10.44 -4.69
C ALA A 74 -6.65 -9.19 -3.81
N TYR A 75 -6.74 -9.36 -2.49
CA TYR A 75 -6.72 -8.26 -1.53
C TYR A 75 -5.36 -7.54 -1.55
N ILE A 76 -4.25 -8.27 -1.46
CA ILE A 76 -2.90 -7.70 -1.53
C ILE A 76 -2.71 -6.92 -2.84
N THR A 77 -3.12 -7.53 -3.95
CA THR A 77 -3.07 -6.91 -5.28
C THR A 77 -3.87 -5.60 -5.33
N GLY A 78 -5.08 -5.60 -4.75
CA GLY A 78 -5.93 -4.42 -4.66
C GLY A 78 -5.29 -3.30 -3.83
N MET A 79 -4.72 -3.62 -2.66
CA MET A 79 -4.01 -2.64 -1.84
C MET A 79 -2.81 -2.04 -2.57
N ARG A 80 -2.03 -2.87 -3.29
CA ARG A 80 -0.93 -2.39 -4.13
C ARG A 80 -1.39 -1.48 -5.25
N ALA A 81 -2.50 -1.80 -5.91
CA ALA A 81 -3.06 -0.98 -6.98
C ALA A 81 -3.45 0.43 -6.50
N ILE A 82 -3.94 0.56 -5.26
CA ILE A 82 -4.24 1.86 -4.64
C ILE A 82 -2.96 2.71 -4.54
N LEU A 83 -1.85 2.14 -4.07
CA LEU A 83 -0.57 2.87 -3.98
C LEU A 83 -0.04 3.29 -5.35
N LEU A 84 -0.19 2.42 -6.37
CA LEU A 84 0.20 2.77 -7.74
C LEU A 84 -0.66 3.91 -8.31
N GLY A 85 -1.95 3.93 -8.00
CA GLY A 85 -2.83 5.04 -8.37
C GLY A 85 -2.39 6.36 -7.71
N MET A 86 -2.02 6.33 -6.42
CA MET A 86 -1.47 7.49 -5.72
C MET A 86 -0.14 7.95 -6.33
N LEU A 87 0.74 7.01 -6.70
CA LEU A 87 2.02 7.33 -7.36
C LEU A 87 1.80 8.05 -8.68
N SER A 88 0.92 7.52 -9.54
CA SER A 88 0.60 8.10 -10.85
C SER A 88 0.06 9.53 -10.70
N ALA A 89 -0.85 9.76 -9.75
CA ALA A 89 -1.41 11.08 -9.51
C ALA A 89 -0.36 12.10 -9.04
N LEU A 90 0.57 11.68 -8.18
CA LEU A 90 1.69 12.53 -7.74
C LEU A 90 2.69 12.81 -8.87
N GLU A 91 2.96 11.83 -9.72
CA GLU A 91 3.82 11.98 -10.90
C GLU A 91 3.20 13.00 -11.88
N GLU A 92 1.91 12.90 -12.19
CA GLU A 92 1.19 13.86 -13.03
C GLU A 92 1.23 15.27 -12.44
N ALA A 93 0.91 15.43 -11.15
CA ALA A 93 0.95 16.73 -10.47
C ALA A 93 2.35 17.36 -10.48
N SER A 94 3.41 16.54 -10.46
CA SER A 94 4.81 17.03 -10.49
C SER A 94 5.28 17.49 -11.87
N VAL A 95 4.60 17.09 -12.95
CA VAL A 95 4.89 17.54 -14.32
C VAL A 95 4.24 18.89 -14.62
N ASP A 96 3.15 19.23 -13.92
CA ASP A 96 2.40 20.47 -14.08
C ASP A 96 2.92 21.64 -13.20
N GLU A 97 3.92 21.41 -12.35
CA GLU A 97 4.66 22.48 -11.66
C GLU A 97 5.75 23.07 -12.59
N PRO A 98 5.73 24.41 -12.89
CA PRO A 98 6.71 25.04 -13.76
C PRO A 98 8.13 25.18 -13.18
#